data_AF-A0AAN9ECU6-F1
#
_entry.id   AF-A0AAN9ECU6-F1
#
_cell.length_a   1.000
_cell.length_b   1.000
_cell.length_c   1.000
_cell.angle_alpha   90.00
_cell.angle_beta   90.00
_cell.angle_gamma   90.00
#
_symmetry.space_group_name_H-M   'P 1'
#
loop_
_entity.id
_entity.type
_entity.pdbx_description
1 polymer ?
#
loop_
_entity_poly.entity_id
_entity_poly.type
_entity_poly.pdbx_seq_one_letter_code
_entity_poly.pdbx_strand_id
1 'polypeptide(L)'
;MADYETNQTTVSKETALQALNTIIQLHFEKTLEKKHAIDLQKKELHKLFQFFFIFLTLVFLALSQSSPPRRLRCSHCWMPVMLLSIAHLMFYVSVAQTLRCVNGFKYQKRCHKLTLALATEKLREIKIRLSEYDGAVGEDEFEIHYQEPPESYFGKFKRNWALHFGFLVFTYGFMVSSSVVLICF
;
A
#
# COMPACT_ATOMS: atom_id res chain seq x y z
N MET A 1 36.80 6.60 47.69
CA MET A 1 37.53 5.88 46.64
C MET A 1 36.93 4.49 46.61
N ALA A 2 36.00 4.23 45.68
CA ALA A 2 36.28 3.74 44.30
C ALA A 2 36.73 2.26 44.40
N ASP A 3 36.05 1.27 43.81
CA ASP A 3 35.51 1.20 42.46
C ASP A 3 34.25 0.31 42.40
N TYR A 4 33.20 0.78 41.71
CA TYR A 4 32.13 -0.07 41.22
C TYR A 4 32.61 -0.69 39.90
N GLU A 5 32.94 -1.98 39.90
CA GLU A 5 33.15 -2.75 38.69
C GLU A 5 31.83 -2.83 37.92
N THR A 6 31.67 -1.94 36.95
CA THR A 6 30.66 -2.04 35.91
C THR A 6 30.94 -3.30 35.10
N ASN A 7 30.29 -4.39 35.48
CA ASN A 7 30.26 -5.63 34.73
C ASN A 7 29.42 -5.40 33.47
N GLN A 8 29.97 -4.63 32.53
CA GLN A 8 29.45 -4.55 31.17
C GLN A 8 29.64 -5.93 30.57
N THR A 9 28.52 -6.60 30.30
CA THR A 9 28.41 -7.78 29.46
C THR A 9 29.10 -7.48 28.14
N THR A 10 30.38 -7.81 28.03
CA THR A 10 31.12 -7.71 26.78
C THR A 10 30.64 -8.84 25.88
N VAL A 11 29.47 -8.68 25.26
CA VAL A 11 29.14 -9.43 24.05
C VAL A 11 30.33 -9.26 23.12
N SER A 12 30.91 -10.38 22.66
CA SER A 12 32.07 -10.34 21.77
C SER A 12 31.77 -9.36 20.62
N LYS A 13 32.67 -8.38 20.42
CA LYS A 13 32.50 -7.29 19.44
C LYS A 13 32.17 -7.85 18.04
N GLU A 14 32.73 -9.01 17.71
CA GLU A 14 32.46 -9.76 16.47
C GLU A 14 31.03 -10.29 16.40
N THR A 15 30.50 -10.81 17.52
CA THR A 15 29.12 -11.29 17.63
C THR A 15 28.12 -10.15 17.46
N ALA A 16 28.42 -8.96 18.00
CA ALA A 16 27.56 -7.79 17.86
C ALA A 16 27.55 -7.23 16.42
N LEU A 17 28.72 -7.19 15.75
CA LEU A 17 28.82 -6.84 14.33
C LEU A 17 28.13 -7.87 13.42
N GLN A 18 28.24 -9.15 13.74
CA GLN A 18 27.58 -10.22 13.00
C GLN A 18 26.07 -10.14 13.15
N ALA A 19 25.56 -9.94 14.39
CA ALA A 19 24.14 -9.75 14.66
C ALA A 19 23.57 -8.54 13.89
N LEU A 20 24.29 -7.42 13.86
CA LEU A 20 23.85 -6.22 13.14
C LEU A 20 23.78 -6.44 11.61
N ASN A 21 24.75 -7.14 11.02
CA ASN A 21 24.70 -7.52 9.61
C ASN A 21 23.51 -8.45 9.31
N THR A 22 23.20 -9.40 10.20
CA THR A 22 22.03 -10.27 10.07
C THR A 22 20.72 -9.46 10.13
N ILE A 23 20.61 -8.49 11.03
CA ILE A 23 19.43 -7.60 11.14
C ILE A 23 19.25 -6.76 9.87
N ILE A 24 20.34 -6.21 9.33
CA ILE A 24 20.34 -5.46 8.05
C ILE A 24 19.85 -6.35 6.91
N GLN A 25 20.38 -7.57 6.80
CA GLN A 25 19.97 -8.53 5.76
C GLN A 25 18.49 -8.88 5.87
N LEU A 26 17.99 -9.11 7.09
CA LEU A 26 16.58 -9.41 7.36
C LEU A 26 15.66 -8.24 6.93
N HIS A 27 15.98 -7.01 7.30
CA HIS A 27 15.17 -5.84 6.93
C HIS A 27 15.22 -5.53 5.43
N PHE A 28 16.34 -5.82 4.77
CA PHE A 28 16.45 -5.72 3.33
C PHE A 28 15.54 -6.75 2.63
N GLU A 29 15.58 -8.02 3.06
CA GLU A 29 14.72 -9.08 2.55
C GLU A 29 13.24 -8.74 2.75
N LYS A 30 12.85 -8.31 3.96
CA LYS A 30 11.48 -7.84 4.24
C LYS A 30 11.08 -6.67 3.35
N THR A 31 12.00 -5.75 3.04
CA THR A 31 11.73 -4.63 2.13
C THR A 31 11.46 -5.12 0.70
N LEU A 32 12.18 -6.14 0.23
CA LEU A 32 11.96 -6.76 -1.08
C LEU A 32 10.65 -7.55 -1.13
N GLU A 33 10.36 -8.36 -0.12
CA GLU A 33 9.09 -9.09 0.02
C GLU A 33 7.90 -8.13 -0.07
N LYS A 34 7.93 -7.03 0.69
CA LYS A 34 6.84 -6.03 0.67
C LYS A 34 6.76 -5.29 -0.66
N LYS A 35 7.88 -5.05 -1.34
CA LYS A 35 7.87 -4.49 -2.70
C LYS A 35 7.15 -5.46 -3.66
N HIS A 36 7.50 -6.75 -3.61
CA HIS A 36 6.87 -7.77 -4.45
C HIS A 36 5.36 -7.87 -4.17
N ALA A 37 4.95 -7.88 -2.90
CA ALA A 37 3.54 -7.89 -2.50
C ALA A 37 2.77 -6.66 -3.01
N ILE A 38 3.39 -5.46 -2.95
CA ILE A 38 2.80 -4.23 -3.51
C ILE A 38 2.59 -4.37 -5.02
N ASP A 39 3.58 -4.89 -5.74
CA ASP A 39 3.51 -5.00 -7.20
C ASP A 39 2.50 -6.08 -7.63
N LEU A 40 2.35 -7.16 -6.87
CA LEU A 40 1.27 -8.13 -7.05
C LEU A 40 -0.11 -7.48 -6.86
N GLN A 41 -0.32 -6.74 -5.77
CA GLN A 41 -1.60 -6.07 -5.51
C GLN A 41 -1.94 -5.00 -6.56
N LYS A 42 -0.93 -4.29 -7.11
CA LYS A 42 -1.15 -3.37 -8.24
C LYS A 42 -1.58 -4.10 -9.51
N LYS A 43 -1.03 -5.30 -9.79
CA LYS A 43 -1.46 -6.13 -10.91
C LYS A 43 -2.92 -6.57 -10.74
N GLU A 44 -3.28 -7.02 -9.55
CA GLU A 44 -4.68 -7.37 -9.23
C GLU A 44 -5.62 -6.17 -9.37
N LEU A 45 -5.20 -4.99 -8.91
CA LEU A 45 -5.94 -3.75 -9.13
C LEU A 45 -6.14 -3.46 -10.63
N HIS A 46 -5.09 -3.62 -11.44
CA HIS A 46 -5.18 -3.40 -12.89
C HIS A 46 -6.13 -4.40 -13.56
N LYS A 47 -6.07 -5.69 -13.18
CA LYS A 47 -7.02 -6.70 -13.66
C LYS A 47 -8.45 -6.36 -13.27
N LEU A 48 -8.70 -5.91 -12.04
CA LEU A 48 -10.03 -5.49 -11.59
C LEU A 48 -10.57 -4.34 -12.46
N PHE A 49 -9.74 -3.33 -12.74
CA PHE A 49 -10.12 -2.25 -13.67
C PHE A 49 -10.44 -2.80 -15.07
N GLN A 50 -9.61 -3.69 -15.61
CA GLN A 50 -9.81 -4.27 -16.93
C GLN A 50 -11.13 -5.06 -17.02
N PHE A 51 -11.41 -5.94 -16.07
CA PHE A 51 -12.68 -6.68 -16.02
C PHE A 51 -13.88 -5.74 -15.89
N PHE A 52 -13.76 -4.71 -15.06
CA PHE A 52 -14.81 -3.71 -14.89
C PHE A 52 -15.11 -2.94 -16.18
N PHE A 53 -14.08 -2.48 -16.91
CA PHE A 53 -14.27 -1.79 -18.19
C PHE A 53 -14.83 -2.70 -19.28
N ILE A 54 -14.41 -3.97 -19.32
CA ILE A 54 -15.01 -4.96 -20.23
C ILE A 54 -16.50 -5.14 -19.90
N PHE A 55 -16.84 -5.32 -18.62
CA PHE A 55 -18.22 -5.42 -18.16
C PHE A 55 -19.05 -4.20 -18.57
N LEU A 56 -18.54 -2.98 -18.33
CA LEU A 56 -19.19 -1.75 -18.73
C LEU A 56 -19.43 -1.67 -20.25
N THR A 57 -18.44 -2.08 -21.04
CA THR A 57 -18.53 -2.08 -22.50
C THR A 57 -19.61 -3.06 -22.98
N LEU A 58 -19.68 -4.26 -22.38
CA LEU A 58 -20.70 -5.26 -22.71
C LEU A 58 -22.10 -4.80 -22.31
N VAL A 59 -22.26 -4.19 -21.13
CA VAL A 59 -23.55 -3.63 -20.69
C VAL A 59 -23.99 -2.50 -21.62
N PHE A 60 -23.08 -1.58 -21.96
CA PHE A 60 -23.39 -0.48 -22.87
C PHE A 60 -23.75 -0.98 -24.27
N LEU A 61 -23.01 -1.96 -24.79
CA LEU A 61 -23.33 -2.60 -26.08
C LEU A 61 -24.72 -3.26 -26.03
N ALA A 62 -25.02 -4.02 -24.99
CA ALA A 62 -26.32 -4.66 -24.82
C ALA A 62 -27.47 -3.64 -24.75
N LEU A 63 -27.27 -2.53 -24.03
CA LEU A 63 -28.24 -1.42 -23.95
C LEU A 63 -28.44 -0.74 -25.33
N SER A 64 -27.36 -0.52 -26.07
CA SER A 64 -27.44 0.09 -27.41
C SER A 64 -28.17 -0.80 -28.43
N GLN A 65 -28.00 -2.13 -28.35
CA GLN A 65 -28.63 -3.08 -29.27
C GLN A 65 -30.08 -3.42 -28.89
N SER A 66 -30.43 -3.34 -27.61
CA SER A 66 -31.79 -3.59 -27.11
C SER A 66 -32.74 -2.40 -27.31
N SER A 67 -32.30 -1.36 -28.01
CA SER A 67 -33.07 -0.16 -28.38
C SER A 67 -33.70 -0.22 -29.81
N PRO A 68 -34.73 -1.05 -30.10
CA PRO A 68 -35.73 -0.81 -31.17
C PRO A 68 -37.16 -0.50 -30.62
N PRO A 69 -38.16 -0.05 -31.42
CA PRO A 69 -39.17 0.97 -31.08
C PRO A 69 -40.35 0.52 -30.19
N ARG A 70 -40.18 -0.56 -29.41
CA ARG A 70 -41.12 -0.93 -28.35
C ARG A 70 -40.53 -0.55 -27.01
N ARG A 71 -40.75 0.72 -26.64
CA ARG A 71 -40.49 1.29 -25.31
C ARG A 71 -40.80 0.24 -24.25
N LEU A 72 -39.76 -0.34 -23.65
CA LEU A 72 -39.91 -1.27 -22.54
C LEU A 72 -40.69 -0.51 -21.46
N ARG A 73 -41.84 -1.06 -21.09
CA ARG A 73 -42.69 -0.57 -20.00
C ARG A 73 -41.78 -0.27 -18.80
N CYS A 74 -41.87 0.93 -18.22
CA CYS A 74 -40.93 1.49 -17.23
C CYS A 74 -40.55 0.57 -16.05
N SER A 75 -41.30 -0.51 -15.81
CA SER A 75 -41.01 -1.53 -14.81
C SER A 75 -39.75 -2.37 -15.06
N HIS A 76 -39.33 -2.61 -16.32
CA HIS A 76 -38.12 -3.42 -16.61
C HIS A 76 -36.85 -2.58 -16.82
N CYS A 77 -36.97 -1.25 -16.88
CA CYS A 77 -35.85 -0.31 -16.94
C CYS A 77 -34.95 -0.39 -15.68
N TRP A 78 -35.53 -0.74 -14.54
CA TRP A 78 -34.82 -0.79 -13.27
C TRP A 78 -33.80 -1.92 -13.17
N MET A 79 -33.98 -3.03 -13.90
CA MET A 79 -33.06 -4.17 -13.84
C MET A 79 -31.62 -3.81 -14.29
N PRO A 80 -31.40 -3.21 -15.48
CA PRO A 80 -30.06 -2.82 -15.90
C PRO A 80 -29.46 -1.73 -15.01
N VAL A 81 -30.26 -0.78 -14.53
CA VAL A 81 -29.79 0.28 -13.61
C VAL A 81 -29.37 -0.30 -12.26
N MET A 82 -30.16 -1.21 -11.69
CA MET A 82 -29.83 -1.88 -10.42
C MET A 82 -28.59 -2.76 -10.58
N LEU A 83 -28.49 -3.55 -11.66
CA LEU A 83 -27.31 -4.37 -11.94
C LEU A 83 -26.05 -3.51 -12.09
N LEU A 84 -26.14 -2.39 -12.81
CA LEU A 84 -25.05 -1.43 -12.99
C LEU A 84 -24.64 -0.83 -11.63
N SER A 85 -25.59 -0.44 -10.79
CA SER A 85 -25.33 0.12 -9.47
C SER A 85 -24.63 -0.86 -8.53
N ILE A 86 -25.08 -2.12 -8.50
CA ILE A 86 -24.47 -3.17 -7.67
C ILE A 86 -23.05 -3.49 -8.17
N ALA A 87 -22.86 -3.57 -9.49
CA ALA A 87 -21.54 -3.80 -10.08
C ALA A 87 -20.54 -2.69 -9.71
N HIS A 88 -20.96 -1.43 -9.76
CA HIS A 88 -20.14 -0.30 -9.32
C HIS A 88 -19.84 -0.37 -7.83
N LEU A 89 -20.84 -0.67 -6.99
CA LEU A 89 -20.64 -0.81 -5.54
C LEU A 89 -19.62 -1.91 -5.21
N MET A 90 -19.76 -3.09 -5.81
CA MET A 90 -18.83 -4.21 -5.62
C MET A 90 -17.42 -3.85 -6.09
N PHE A 91 -17.31 -3.17 -7.24
CA PHE A 91 -16.04 -2.68 -7.76
C PHE A 91 -15.39 -1.67 -6.80
N TYR A 92 -16.14 -0.71 -6.27
CA TYR A 92 -15.63 0.28 -5.34
C TYR A 92 -15.13 -0.35 -4.04
N VAL A 93 -15.89 -1.29 -3.47
CA VAL A 93 -15.47 -2.00 -2.26
C VAL A 93 -14.16 -2.76 -2.53
N SER A 94 -14.08 -3.48 -3.65
CA SER A 94 -12.90 -4.26 -4.03
C SER A 94 -11.65 -3.39 -4.26
N VAL A 95 -11.81 -2.25 -4.93
CA VAL A 95 -10.72 -1.27 -5.13
C VAL A 95 -10.30 -0.66 -3.80
N ALA A 96 -11.25 -0.27 -2.94
CA ALA A 96 -10.94 0.31 -1.64
C ALA A 96 -10.20 -0.68 -0.72
N GLN A 97 -10.57 -1.96 -0.73
CA GLN A 97 -9.87 -3.01 0.02
C GLN A 97 -8.45 -3.20 -0.51
N THR A 98 -8.27 -3.40 -1.82
CA THR A 98 -6.96 -3.57 -2.46
C THR A 98 -6.04 -2.37 -2.17
N LEU A 99 -6.58 -1.15 -2.23
CA LEU A 99 -5.82 0.07 -1.93
C LEU A 99 -5.42 0.18 -0.46
N ARG A 100 -6.29 -0.22 0.49
CA ARG A 100 -5.92 -0.30 1.91
C ARG A 100 -4.75 -1.27 2.12
N CYS A 101 -4.78 -2.44 1.48
CA CYS A 101 -3.69 -3.40 1.53
C CYS A 101 -2.39 -2.83 0.96
N VAL A 102 -2.45 -2.21 -0.23
CA VAL A 102 -1.28 -1.55 -0.86
C VAL A 102 -0.70 -0.46 0.04
N ASN A 103 -1.55 0.35 0.67
CA ASN A 103 -1.11 1.41 1.57
C ASN A 103 -0.47 0.84 2.85
N GLY A 104 -1.04 -0.21 3.42
CA GLY A 104 -0.45 -0.94 4.55
C GLY A 104 0.94 -1.50 4.22
N PHE A 105 1.10 -2.12 3.04
CA PHE A 105 2.40 -2.61 2.60
C PHE A 105 3.40 -1.48 2.29
N LYS A 106 2.94 -0.36 1.71
CA LYS A 106 3.80 0.82 1.50
C LYS A 106 4.29 1.42 2.81
N TYR A 107 3.43 1.44 3.84
CA TYR A 107 3.79 1.87 5.18
C TYR A 107 4.84 0.94 5.80
N GLN A 108 4.56 -0.37 5.85
CA GLN A 108 5.49 -1.37 6.37
C GLN A 108 6.85 -1.34 5.65
N LYS A 109 6.85 -1.24 4.32
CA LYS A 109 8.06 -1.11 3.52
C LYS A 109 8.85 0.16 3.88
N ARG A 110 8.17 1.29 4.10
CA ARG A 110 8.84 2.54 4.48
C ARG A 110 9.48 2.43 5.86
N CYS A 111 8.79 1.80 6.81
CA CYS A 111 9.35 1.53 8.13
C CYS A 111 10.62 0.66 8.02
N HIS A 112 10.56 -0.50 7.35
CA HIS A 112 11.75 -1.33 7.15
C HIS A 112 12.90 -0.60 6.45
N LYS A 113 12.60 0.31 5.51
CA LYS A 113 13.62 1.14 4.87
C LYS A 113 14.27 2.13 5.85
N LEU A 114 13.51 2.72 6.78
CA LEU A 114 14.04 3.63 7.80
C LEU A 114 14.89 2.86 8.81
N THR A 115 14.39 1.73 9.32
CA THR A 115 15.14 0.83 10.22
C THR A 115 16.45 0.36 9.59
N LEU A 116 16.42 -0.01 8.30
CA LEU A 116 17.62 -0.40 7.56
C LEU A 116 18.64 0.73 7.45
N ALA A 117 18.18 1.97 7.19
CA ALA A 117 19.06 3.13 7.11
C ALA A 117 19.73 3.42 8.46
N LEU A 118 18.96 3.38 9.55
CA LEU A 118 19.46 3.56 10.91
C LEU A 118 20.47 2.46 11.31
N ALA A 119 20.15 1.19 11.02
CA ALA A 119 21.05 0.07 11.29
C ALA A 119 22.38 0.18 10.50
N THR A 120 22.31 0.66 9.26
CA THR A 120 23.50 0.88 8.42
C THR A 120 24.34 2.05 8.94
N GLU A 121 23.71 3.11 9.42
CA GLU A 121 24.39 4.26 10.03
C GLU A 121 25.10 3.86 11.33
N LYS A 122 24.43 3.11 12.21
CA LYS A 122 25.02 2.55 13.44
C LYS A 122 26.19 1.61 13.15
N LEU A 123 26.06 0.74 12.14
CA LEU A 123 27.17 -0.12 11.70
C LEU A 123 28.37 0.71 11.23
N ARG A 124 28.14 1.80 10.50
CA ARG A 124 29.20 2.69 10.03
C ARG A 124 29.88 3.41 11.21
N GLU A 125 29.11 3.91 12.16
CA GLU A 125 29.61 4.59 13.35
C GLU A 125 30.49 3.66 14.20
N ILE A 126 30.02 2.45 14.50
CA ILE A 126 30.80 1.45 15.25
C ILE A 126 32.10 1.10 14.52
N LYS A 127 32.05 0.93 13.19
CA LYS A 127 33.25 0.63 12.38
C LYS A 127 34.28 1.76 12.41
N ILE A 128 33.84 3.03 12.41
CA ILE A 128 34.73 4.19 12.52
C ILE A 128 35.32 4.27 13.93
N ARG A 129 34.49 4.15 14.97
CA ARG A 129 34.96 4.17 16.36
C ARG A 129 35.98 3.06 16.66
N LEU A 130 35.74 1.85 16.15
CA LEU A 130 36.70 0.73 16.27
C LEU A 130 38.03 1.00 15.55
N SER A 131 38.01 1.81 14.50
CA SER A 131 39.22 2.21 13.76
C SER A 131 40.02 3.29 14.48
N GLU A 132 39.38 4.13 15.32
CA GLU A 132 40.03 5.27 16.02
C GLU A 132 40.34 4.98 17.49
N TYR A 133 39.59 4.11 18.16
CA TYR A 133 39.75 3.79 19.57
C TYR A 133 39.42 2.30 19.80
N ASP A 134 40.32 1.54 20.44
CA ASP A 134 40.03 0.16 20.88
C ASP A 134 39.11 0.13 22.13
N GLY A 135 38.09 0.99 22.13
CA GLY A 135 37.14 1.16 23.22
C GLY A 135 35.94 0.23 23.08
N ALA A 136 35.45 -0.28 24.22
CA ALA A 136 34.22 -1.07 24.30
C ALA A 136 33.00 -0.21 23.96
N VAL A 137 32.16 -0.71 23.05
CA VAL A 137 30.88 -0.11 22.66
C VAL A 137 29.79 -0.72 23.56
N GLY A 138 29.05 0.11 24.29
CA GLY A 138 28.02 -0.34 25.24
C GLY A 138 26.77 -0.90 24.56
N GLU A 139 26.12 -1.87 25.20
CA GLU A 139 24.96 -2.64 24.69
C GLU A 139 23.75 -1.77 24.27
N ASP A 140 23.53 -0.62 24.93
CA ASP A 140 22.48 0.36 24.58
C ASP A 140 22.62 0.95 23.16
N GLU A 141 23.82 0.90 22.57
CA GLU A 141 24.08 1.45 21.23
C GLU A 141 23.62 0.50 20.10
N PHE A 142 23.24 -0.73 20.46
CA PHE A 142 22.75 -1.77 19.55
C PHE A 142 21.22 -1.87 19.47
N GLU A 143 20.47 -1.13 20.31
CA GLU A 143 19.02 -1.18 20.29
C GLU A 143 18.45 -0.32 19.15
N ILE A 144 18.06 -0.97 18.06
CA ILE A 144 17.43 -0.31 16.90
C ILE A 144 15.97 -0.05 17.25
N HIS A 145 15.67 1.18 17.69
CA HIS A 145 14.30 1.60 17.93
C HIS A 145 13.48 1.58 16.63
N TYR A 146 12.26 1.05 16.69
CA TYR A 146 11.35 1.00 15.56
C TYR A 146 11.00 2.41 15.09
N GLN A 147 11.29 2.75 13.83
CA GLN A 147 11.08 4.11 13.32
C GLN A 147 9.80 4.18 12.49
N GLU A 148 8.81 4.91 13.00
CA GLU A 148 7.56 5.14 12.29
C GLU A 148 7.70 6.30 11.28
N PRO A 149 7.14 6.16 10.06
CA PRO A 149 7.01 7.28 9.14
C PRO A 149 6.23 8.45 9.76
N PRO A 150 6.63 9.72 9.53
CA PRO A 150 5.91 10.87 10.05
C PRO A 150 4.48 10.93 9.50
N GLU A 151 3.53 11.41 10.30
CA GLU A 151 2.09 11.45 9.95
C GLU A 151 1.79 12.19 8.63
N SER A 152 2.61 13.19 8.27
CA SER A 152 2.51 13.93 7.01
C SER A 152 2.64 13.05 5.77
N TYR A 153 3.30 11.89 5.88
CA TYR A 153 3.41 10.90 4.80
C TYR A 153 2.04 10.34 4.40
N PHE A 154 1.15 10.07 5.37
CA PHE A 154 -0.21 9.58 5.11
C PHE A 154 -1.12 10.64 4.49
N GLY A 155 -0.92 11.91 4.86
CA GLY A 155 -1.71 13.03 4.32
C GLY A 155 -1.63 13.14 2.79
N LYS A 156 -0.44 12.91 2.21
CA LYS A 156 -0.24 12.92 0.75
C LYS A 156 -1.01 11.80 0.05
N PHE A 157 -1.07 10.61 0.65
CA PHE A 157 -1.85 9.48 0.12
C PHE A 157 -3.36 9.74 0.19
N LYS A 158 -3.83 10.28 1.32
CA LYS A 158 -5.25 10.59 1.53
C LYS A 158 -5.75 11.61 0.48
N ARG A 159 -4.98 12.67 0.22
CA ARG A 159 -5.33 13.70 -0.78
C ARG A 159 -5.34 13.15 -2.21
N ASN A 160 -4.31 12.39 -2.59
CA ASN A 160 -4.26 11.81 -3.94
C ASN A 160 -5.41 10.80 -4.15
N TRP A 161 -5.75 10.05 -3.12
CA TRP A 161 -6.86 9.10 -3.17
C TRP A 161 -8.24 9.78 -3.26
N ALA A 162 -8.45 10.88 -2.54
CA ALA A 162 -9.69 11.64 -2.61
C ALA A 162 -10.01 12.11 -4.05
N LEU A 163 -8.99 12.52 -4.81
CA LEU A 163 -9.16 12.87 -6.23
C LEU A 163 -9.58 11.67 -7.08
N HIS A 164 -8.92 10.52 -6.92
CA HIS A 164 -9.30 9.31 -7.65
C HIS A 164 -10.71 8.84 -7.29
N PHE A 165 -11.09 8.89 -6.02
CA PHE A 165 -12.44 8.58 -5.57
C PHE A 165 -13.47 9.52 -6.19
N GLY A 166 -13.21 10.83 -6.21
CA GLY A 166 -14.06 11.82 -6.85
C GLY A 166 -14.24 11.57 -8.35
N PHE A 167 -13.16 11.25 -9.07
CA PHE A 167 -13.24 10.87 -10.49
C PHE A 167 -14.11 9.62 -10.69
N LEU A 168 -13.96 8.59 -9.84
CA LEU A 168 -14.76 7.38 -9.91
C LEU A 168 -16.27 7.66 -9.69
N VAL A 169 -16.62 8.52 -8.74
CA VAL A 169 -18.01 8.93 -8.48
C VAL A 169 -18.58 9.71 -9.67
N PHE A 170 -17.80 10.62 -10.25
CA PHE A 170 -18.21 11.38 -11.43
C PHE A 170 -18.50 10.46 -12.62
N THR A 171 -17.63 9.48 -12.88
CA THR A 171 -17.85 8.50 -13.96
C THR A 171 -19.09 7.65 -13.74
N TYR A 172 -19.44 7.32 -12.50
CA TYR A 172 -20.68 6.61 -12.19
C TYR A 172 -21.92 7.45 -12.46
N GLY A 173 -21.92 8.72 -12.03
CA GLY A 173 -23.02 9.65 -12.34
C GLY A 173 -23.24 9.79 -13.85
N PHE A 174 -22.15 9.92 -14.61
CA PHE A 174 -22.20 9.97 -16.08
C PHE A 174 -22.79 8.68 -16.68
N MET A 175 -22.35 7.50 -16.23
CA MET A 175 -22.84 6.20 -16.70
C MET A 175 -24.31 5.95 -16.39
N VAL A 176 -24.77 6.33 -15.19
CA VAL A 176 -26.19 6.21 -14.83
C VAL A 176 -27.02 7.16 -15.67
N SER A 177 -26.59 8.42 -15.82
CA SER A 177 -27.29 9.42 -16.63
C SER A 177 -27.41 8.97 -18.10
N SER A 178 -26.34 8.47 -18.71
CA SER A 178 -26.37 8.01 -20.10
C SER A 178 -27.24 6.76 -20.27
N SER A 179 -27.21 5.83 -19.30
CA SER A 179 -28.08 4.65 -19.32
C SER A 179 -29.55 5.03 -19.23
N VAL A 180 -29.91 6.00 -18.38
CA VAL A 180 -31.28 6.50 -18.29
C VAL A 180 -31.71 7.17 -19.59
N VAL A 181 -30.85 7.99 -20.20
CA VAL A 181 -31.15 8.64 -21.49
C VAL A 181 -31.41 7.58 -22.57
N LEU A 182 -30.53 6.59 -22.72
CA LEU A 182 -30.67 5.53 -23.72
C LEU A 182 -31.92 4.65 -23.52
N ILE A 183 -32.36 4.45 -22.28
CA ILE A 183 -33.52 3.59 -21.97
C ILE A 183 -34.84 4.39 -22.03
N CYS A 184 -34.82 5.69 -21.70
CA CYS A 184 -36.03 6.50 -21.55
C CYS A 184 -36.33 7.43 -22.74
N PHE A 185 -35.34 7.81 -23.55
CA PHE A 185 -35.50 8.73 -24.69
C PHE A 185 -35.12 8.04 -26.00
#